data_AF-A0A9E5PTQ5-F1
#
_entry.id   AF-A0A9E5PTQ5-F1
#
_cell.length_a   1.000
_cell.length_b   1.000
_cell.length_c   1.000
_cell.angle_alpha   90.00
_cell.angle_beta   90.00
_cell.angle_gamma   90.00
#
_symmetry.space_group_name_H-M   'P 1'
#
loop_
_entity.id
_entity.type
_entity.pdbx_description
1 polymer ?
#
loop_
_entity_poly.entity_id
_entity_poly.type
_entity_poly.pdbx_seq_one_letter_code
_entity_poly.pdbx_strand_id
1 'polypeptide(L)'
;MAAEDSGAPAPACPPPAPPPPVPLVVLCTIAAGLVLAWLSNFFDSDEILKRLAARSFAPLLTQGYGTQGQARIAVVTIDDGDLDEYGLTWPVPLDFHQRLIGRIASHQPRAVFLDVVFLDDRPPPQVERLREAVCAAAAKGVPFYYATYQRVDLSSNVELMLSTARTPAGERCAQPVRAPVEVDRLDQHQWVYLLNPASGAAAHDRARRAPSVALTLYCLHDPQNCPRDTGEPMALLWPTAAAASNLEIMVRPRMDGKGYDPICRGEWHWSEAVPFNGLGRRVWHWVWAQEYQRPAPLCPYNQVVPASAFKGIGFTAQELDQALRDRFVLIGVDLIAINDHVLSPVHGRLPGVHSHAVALDNLITLNGRYMGGGGFEWPWDGWTWTGWQKATLFSLASVCLVAGALVPYKSWQRARLKAARAEHAASGQSAPFQSWERFAELARRQAGTRGKALRWLVLGALLVWLLAYLCSAAGGPGRLLLLLPLALALWMLLSGQPVFGRHAVHRLALGLRVVEVLVYALVTLAIVGLGFVVFRQGPLVIVEYVGLTALAGVLGWGETVARHAHAFWRALSDGDPVEAWNRHAAEEADKRIDP
;
A
#
# COMPACT_ATOMS: atom_id res chain seq x y z
N MET A 1 92.99 -0.65 -5.48
CA MET A 1 92.76 -1.64 -4.42
C MET A 1 91.31 -1.52 -3.99
N ALA A 2 90.53 -2.54 -4.32
CA ALA A 2 89.12 -2.65 -3.96
C ALA A 2 89.00 -3.09 -2.50
N ALA A 3 88.00 -2.56 -1.80
CA ALA A 3 87.49 -3.14 -0.56
C ALA A 3 85.97 -3.23 -0.68
N GLU A 4 85.46 -4.40 -0.35
CA GLU A 4 84.09 -4.89 -0.43
C GLU A 4 83.12 -4.08 0.43
N ASP A 5 81.90 -3.89 -0.08
CA ASP A 5 80.74 -3.76 0.81
C ASP A 5 79.62 -4.69 0.32
N SER A 6 79.18 -5.53 1.25
CA SER A 6 78.36 -6.71 1.06
C SER A 6 76.88 -6.35 0.97
N GLY A 7 76.26 -6.61 -0.17
CA GLY A 7 74.80 -6.50 -0.34
C GLY A 7 74.07 -7.66 0.33
N ALA A 8 73.40 -7.40 1.45
CA ALA A 8 72.37 -8.27 2.00
C ALA A 8 71.04 -8.03 1.27
N PRO A 9 70.34 -9.05 0.74
CA PRO A 9 69.01 -8.89 0.16
C PRO A 9 67.96 -8.69 1.28
N ALA A 10 67.02 -7.78 1.05
CA ALA A 10 65.87 -7.53 1.92
C ALA A 10 65.02 -8.81 2.13
N PRO A 11 64.37 -8.98 3.31
CA PRO A 11 63.56 -10.15 3.59
C PRO A 11 62.35 -10.20 2.65
N ALA A 12 62.22 -11.32 1.93
CA ALA A 12 61.07 -11.60 1.08
C ALA A 12 59.77 -11.60 1.92
N CYS A 13 58.75 -10.89 1.45
CA CYS A 13 57.41 -10.95 2.02
C CYS A 13 56.92 -12.41 2.09
N PRO A 14 56.30 -12.84 3.20
CA PRO A 14 55.69 -14.17 3.26
C PRO A 14 54.57 -14.25 2.21
N PRO A 15 54.42 -15.40 1.53
CA PRO A 15 53.40 -15.58 0.51
C PRO A 15 52.00 -15.41 1.13
N PRO A 16 51.05 -14.82 0.40
CA PRO A 16 49.68 -14.64 0.88
C PRO A 16 49.07 -16.00 1.25
N ALA A 17 48.36 -16.04 2.38
CA ALA A 17 47.70 -17.24 2.85
C ALA A 17 46.80 -17.84 1.75
N PRO A 18 46.81 -19.18 1.57
CA PRO A 18 46.03 -19.82 0.52
C PRO A 18 44.54 -19.52 0.71
N PRO A 19 43.79 -19.29 -0.40
CA PRO A 19 42.35 -19.06 -0.30
C PRO A 19 41.69 -20.24 0.41
N PRO A 20 40.66 -20.00 1.25
CA PRO A 20 39.95 -21.09 1.91
C PRO A 20 39.42 -22.07 0.84
N PRO A 21 39.48 -23.38 1.09
CA PRO A 21 39.07 -24.37 0.11
C PRO A 21 37.60 -24.13 -0.25
N VAL A 22 37.27 -24.15 -1.54
CA VAL A 22 35.91 -24.02 -2.11
C VAL A 22 34.82 -24.74 -1.28
N PRO A 23 35.01 -25.98 -0.75
CA PRO A 23 34.03 -26.61 0.11
C PRO A 23 33.71 -25.83 1.39
N LEU A 24 34.66 -25.11 2.00
CA LEU A 24 34.42 -24.28 3.20
C LEU A 24 33.54 -23.07 2.87
N VAL A 25 33.74 -22.44 1.71
CA VAL A 25 32.89 -21.31 1.25
C VAL A 25 31.47 -21.80 0.97
N VAL A 26 31.33 -22.97 0.33
CA VAL A 26 30.02 -23.58 0.07
C VAL A 26 29.34 -23.96 1.39
N LEU A 27 30.06 -24.57 2.33
CA LEU A 27 29.53 -24.94 3.65
C LEU A 27 29.11 -23.71 4.46
N CYS A 28 29.91 -22.65 4.48
CA CYS A 28 29.59 -21.39 5.14
C CYS A 28 28.40 -20.69 4.47
N THR A 29 28.25 -20.79 3.15
CA THR A 29 27.10 -20.21 2.43
C THR A 29 25.82 -20.99 2.72
N ILE A 30 25.88 -22.32 2.74
CA ILE A 30 24.76 -23.17 3.14
C ILE A 30 24.39 -22.93 4.60
N ALA A 31 25.38 -22.88 5.51
CA ALA A 31 25.16 -22.60 6.92
C ALA A 31 24.59 -21.20 7.16
N ALA A 32 25.13 -20.17 6.50
CA ALA A 32 24.60 -18.81 6.57
C ALA A 32 23.18 -18.72 5.97
N GLY A 33 22.90 -19.42 4.86
CA GLY A 33 21.57 -19.51 4.28
C GLY A 33 20.56 -20.19 5.20
N LEU A 34 20.96 -21.28 5.88
CA LEU A 34 20.14 -21.97 6.88
C LEU A 34 19.94 -21.12 8.14
N VAL A 35 20.97 -20.41 8.60
CA VAL A 35 20.89 -19.48 9.74
C VAL A 35 20.03 -18.27 9.41
N LEU A 36 20.09 -17.72 8.20
CA LEU A 36 19.22 -16.64 7.73
C LEU A 36 17.77 -17.10 7.56
N ALA A 37 17.54 -18.31 7.02
CA ALA A 37 16.21 -18.92 6.94
C ALA A 37 15.62 -19.28 8.32
N TRP A 38 16.48 -19.59 9.29
CA TRP A 38 16.08 -19.78 10.68
C TRP A 38 15.81 -18.43 11.38
N LEU A 39 16.66 -17.42 11.16
CA LEU A 39 16.49 -16.05 11.67
C LEU A 39 15.26 -15.35 11.06
N SER A 40 14.90 -15.62 9.80
CA SER A 40 13.68 -15.05 9.19
C SER A 40 12.41 -15.48 9.93
N ASN A 41 12.41 -16.65 10.58
CA ASN A 41 11.30 -17.06 11.46
C ASN A 41 11.17 -16.19 12.72
N PHE A 42 12.18 -15.36 13.04
CA PHE A 42 12.19 -14.42 14.16
C PHE A 42 12.00 -12.96 13.74
N PHE A 43 12.00 -12.65 12.43
CA PHE A 43 11.80 -11.30 11.91
C PHE A 43 10.55 -11.24 11.02
N ASP A 44 9.46 -10.66 11.53
CA ASP A 44 8.28 -10.22 10.74
C ASP A 44 8.61 -9.09 9.72
N SER A 45 9.89 -8.84 9.42
CA SER A 45 10.33 -7.72 8.57
C SER A 45 9.76 -7.78 7.16
N ASP A 46 9.53 -8.98 6.62
CA ASP A 46 8.90 -9.16 5.31
C ASP A 46 7.43 -8.72 5.34
N GLU A 47 6.72 -9.07 6.43
CA GLU A 47 5.32 -8.70 6.61
C GLU A 47 5.18 -7.20 6.86
N ILE A 48 6.07 -6.58 7.64
CA ILE A 48 6.11 -5.12 7.85
C ILE A 48 6.36 -4.38 6.53
N LEU A 49 7.36 -4.83 5.75
CA LEU A 49 7.67 -4.21 4.45
C LEU A 49 6.51 -4.36 3.47
N LYS A 50 5.84 -5.52 3.48
CA LYS A 50 4.61 -5.77 2.71
C LYS A 50 3.50 -4.79 3.07
N ARG A 51 3.22 -4.54 4.37
CA ARG A 51 2.20 -3.54 4.78
C ARG A 51 2.60 -2.14 4.36
N LEU A 52 3.86 -1.75 4.57
CA LEU A 52 4.38 -0.44 4.15
C LEU A 52 4.23 -0.21 2.65
N ALA A 53 4.57 -1.20 1.85
CA ALA A 53 4.36 -1.17 0.41
C ALA A 53 2.86 -1.15 0.07
N ALA A 54 2.03 -2.01 0.66
CA ALA A 54 0.59 -2.03 0.43
C ALA A 54 -0.09 -0.69 0.73
N ARG A 55 0.30 0.00 1.82
CA ARG A 55 -0.20 1.35 2.15
C ARG A 55 0.18 2.39 1.11
N SER A 56 1.37 2.25 0.52
CA SER A 56 1.84 3.14 -0.54
C SER A 56 1.15 2.88 -1.89
N PHE A 57 0.84 1.62 -2.20
CA PHE A 57 0.21 1.21 -3.45
C PHE A 57 -1.32 1.26 -3.44
N ALA A 58 -1.98 1.08 -2.29
CA ALA A 58 -3.44 1.04 -2.20
C ALA A 58 -4.12 2.30 -2.81
N PRO A 59 -3.67 3.54 -2.54
CA PRO A 59 -4.26 4.73 -3.18
C PRO A 59 -4.12 4.73 -4.71
N LEU A 60 -3.02 4.18 -5.25
CA LEU A 60 -2.79 4.12 -6.69
C LEU A 60 -3.75 3.16 -7.38
N LEU A 61 -4.07 2.03 -6.72
CA LEU A 61 -5.00 1.03 -7.23
C LEU A 61 -6.46 1.52 -7.21
N THR A 62 -6.76 2.54 -6.41
CA THR A 62 -8.09 3.14 -6.33
C THR A 62 -8.15 4.51 -7.02
N GLN A 63 -7.10 4.91 -7.73
CA GLN A 63 -7.10 6.12 -8.56
C GLN A 63 -8.00 5.87 -9.79
N GLY A 64 -9.17 6.53 -9.84
CA GLY A 64 -10.19 6.26 -10.85
C GLY A 64 -11.22 5.20 -10.44
N TYR A 65 -11.28 4.87 -9.15
CA TYR A 65 -12.40 4.14 -8.57
C TYR A 65 -13.73 4.90 -8.78
N GLY A 66 -14.80 4.18 -9.09
CA GLY A 66 -16.09 4.77 -9.45
C GLY A 66 -16.89 5.29 -8.25
N THR A 67 -17.77 6.26 -8.47
CA THR A 67 -18.58 6.91 -7.42
C THR A 67 -19.96 6.28 -7.23
N GLN A 68 -20.23 5.11 -7.83
CA GLN A 68 -21.57 4.51 -7.83
C GLN A 68 -22.06 4.19 -6.42
N GLY A 69 -21.23 3.56 -5.58
CA GLY A 69 -21.60 3.30 -4.20
C GLY A 69 -21.61 4.56 -3.32
N GLN A 70 -20.70 5.52 -3.55
CA GLN A 70 -20.66 6.81 -2.86
C GLN A 70 -22.01 7.56 -2.97
N ALA A 71 -22.62 7.55 -4.17
CA ALA A 71 -23.91 8.19 -4.41
C ALA A 71 -25.10 7.47 -3.74
N ARG A 72 -24.91 6.23 -3.28
CA ARG A 72 -25.95 5.37 -2.72
C ARG A 72 -25.87 5.21 -1.20
N ILE A 73 -24.81 5.68 -0.56
CA ILE A 73 -24.53 5.43 0.85
C ILE A 73 -24.34 6.76 1.58
N ALA A 74 -24.97 6.90 2.74
CA ALA A 74 -24.73 7.98 3.68
C ALA A 74 -24.39 7.41 5.06
N VAL A 75 -23.40 8.00 5.71
CA VAL A 75 -22.98 7.64 7.07
C VAL A 75 -23.45 8.72 8.01
N VAL A 76 -24.38 8.37 8.91
CA VAL A 76 -24.80 9.26 9.99
C VAL A 76 -23.91 9.02 11.19
N THR A 77 -23.19 10.04 11.63
CA THR A 77 -22.31 9.95 12.80
C THR A 77 -22.94 10.59 14.03
N ILE A 78 -22.65 10.03 15.20
CA ILE A 78 -22.90 10.66 16.50
C ILE A 78 -21.52 10.92 17.09
N ASP A 79 -21.07 12.17 17.06
CA ASP A 79 -19.75 12.59 17.57
C ASP A 79 -19.82 13.38 18.88
N ASP A 80 -18.66 13.74 19.44
CA ASP A 80 -18.58 14.50 20.69
C ASP A 80 -19.23 15.89 20.57
N GLY A 81 -19.20 16.51 19.38
CA GLY A 81 -19.86 17.79 19.11
C GLY A 81 -21.38 17.65 19.05
N ASP A 82 -21.88 16.54 18.51
CA ASP A 82 -23.30 16.19 18.54
C ASP A 82 -23.76 15.98 20.00
N LEU A 83 -22.98 15.27 20.82
CA LEU A 83 -23.32 15.08 22.22
C LEU A 83 -23.44 16.41 22.98
N ASP A 84 -22.48 17.32 22.80
CA ASP A 84 -22.51 18.66 23.40
C ASP A 84 -23.74 19.45 22.91
N GLU A 85 -23.97 19.47 21.59
CA GLU A 85 -25.09 20.16 20.98
C GLU A 85 -26.44 19.64 21.50
N TYR A 86 -26.60 18.33 21.68
CA TYR A 86 -27.82 17.74 22.24
C TYR A 86 -27.90 17.78 23.77
N GLY A 87 -26.84 18.21 24.47
CA GLY A 87 -26.76 18.20 25.93
C GLY A 87 -26.80 16.78 26.52
N LEU A 88 -26.16 15.83 25.84
CA LEU A 88 -26.16 14.40 26.16
C LEU A 88 -24.76 13.91 26.47
N THR A 89 -24.68 12.73 27.10
CA THR A 89 -23.45 11.97 27.26
C THR A 89 -23.61 10.58 26.66
N TRP A 90 -22.49 9.92 26.38
CA TRP A 90 -22.50 8.53 25.98
C TRP A 90 -22.60 7.60 27.19
N PRO A 91 -23.36 6.49 27.13
CA PRO A 91 -24.26 6.09 26.05
C PRO A 91 -25.54 6.94 26.01
N VAL A 92 -25.96 7.34 24.80
CA VAL A 92 -27.16 8.16 24.63
C VAL A 92 -28.43 7.39 25.02
N PRO A 93 -29.49 8.06 25.52
CA PRO A 93 -30.76 7.41 25.85
C PRO A 93 -31.44 6.79 24.62
N LEU A 94 -32.22 5.72 24.79
CA LEU A 94 -32.97 5.11 23.67
C LEU A 94 -33.94 6.09 23.01
N ASP A 95 -34.43 7.08 23.75
CA ASP A 95 -35.27 8.15 23.22
C ASP A 95 -34.56 9.00 22.16
N PHE A 96 -33.24 9.16 22.28
CA PHE A 96 -32.44 9.80 21.24
C PHE A 96 -32.40 8.94 19.99
N HIS A 97 -32.10 7.64 20.11
CA HIS A 97 -32.13 6.70 18.99
C HIS A 97 -33.51 6.67 18.31
N GLN A 98 -34.59 6.61 19.09
CA GLN A 98 -35.97 6.65 18.60
C GLN A 98 -36.24 7.88 17.73
N ARG A 99 -35.89 9.08 18.21
CA ARG A 99 -36.07 10.32 17.45
C ARG A 99 -35.20 10.36 16.20
N LEU A 100 -33.94 9.95 16.31
CA LEU A 100 -33.00 9.94 15.19
C LEU A 100 -33.49 9.00 14.09
N ILE A 101 -33.85 7.75 14.43
CA ILE A 101 -34.39 6.76 13.50
C ILE A 101 -35.68 7.28 12.85
N GLY A 102 -36.60 7.86 13.63
CA GLY A 102 -37.85 8.43 13.11
C GLY A 102 -37.61 9.56 12.11
N ARG A 103 -36.64 10.45 12.37
CA ARG A 103 -36.25 11.54 11.47
C ARG A 103 -35.59 11.00 10.20
N ILE A 104 -34.65 10.07 10.32
CA ILE A 104 -34.01 9.41 9.16
C ILE A 104 -35.07 8.73 8.29
N ALA A 105 -35.97 7.94 8.89
CA ALA A 105 -37.01 7.21 8.15
C ALA A 105 -38.00 8.14 7.44
N SER A 106 -38.17 9.39 7.91
CA SER A 106 -39.04 10.38 7.24
C SER A 106 -38.53 10.82 5.87
N HIS A 107 -37.22 10.69 5.61
CA HIS A 107 -36.60 10.96 4.31
C HIS A 107 -36.69 9.77 3.33
N GLN A 108 -37.30 8.64 3.74
CA GLN A 108 -37.44 7.43 2.93
C GLN A 108 -36.11 6.91 2.35
N PRO A 109 -35.13 6.57 3.21
CA PRO A 109 -33.93 5.87 2.76
C PRO A 109 -34.28 4.45 2.29
N ARG A 110 -33.38 3.83 1.51
CA ARG A 110 -33.51 2.43 1.06
C ARG A 110 -33.47 1.44 2.20
N ALA A 111 -32.63 1.70 3.19
CA ALA A 111 -32.55 0.96 4.44
C ALA A 111 -31.76 1.76 5.47
N VAL A 112 -31.97 1.43 6.74
CA VAL A 112 -31.22 1.99 7.87
C VAL A 112 -30.48 0.88 8.58
N PHE A 113 -29.19 1.08 8.85
CA PHE A 113 -28.37 0.21 9.68
C PHE A 113 -27.89 0.97 10.92
N LEU A 114 -27.99 0.34 12.10
CA LEU A 114 -27.46 0.86 13.35
C LEU A 114 -26.25 0.05 13.81
N ASP A 115 -25.07 0.68 13.79
CA ASP A 115 -23.81 0.14 14.29
C ASP A 115 -23.60 0.47 15.77
N VAL A 116 -24.58 0.07 16.59
CA VAL A 116 -24.54 0.21 18.05
C VAL A 116 -25.08 -1.07 18.64
N VAL A 117 -24.33 -1.68 19.55
CA VAL A 117 -24.79 -2.87 20.28
C VAL A 117 -25.24 -2.49 21.67
N PHE A 118 -26.43 -2.95 22.03
CA PHE A 118 -27.02 -2.72 23.35
C PHE A 118 -26.64 -3.86 24.29
N LEU A 119 -25.65 -3.62 25.15
CA LEU A 119 -25.16 -4.62 26.12
C LEU A 119 -26.01 -4.68 27.39
N ASP A 120 -26.57 -3.55 27.82
CA ASP A 120 -27.32 -3.44 29.07
C ASP A 120 -28.83 -3.35 28.83
N ASP A 121 -29.61 -3.89 29.78
CA ASP A 121 -31.06 -3.73 29.82
C ASP A 121 -31.45 -2.26 30.03
N ARG A 122 -32.55 -1.87 29.37
CA ARG A 122 -33.10 -0.52 29.43
C ARG A 122 -34.52 -0.51 30.02
N PRO A 123 -34.98 0.61 30.59
CA PRO A 123 -36.34 0.70 31.13
C PRO A 123 -37.40 0.33 30.09
N PRO A 124 -38.41 -0.51 30.41
CA PRO A 124 -39.41 -0.97 29.44
C PRO A 124 -40.10 0.13 28.62
N PRO A 125 -40.46 1.30 29.19
CA PRO A 125 -41.06 2.39 28.41
C PRO A 125 -40.14 2.99 27.34
N GLN A 126 -38.83 2.89 27.51
CA GLN A 126 -37.84 3.34 26.51
C GLN A 126 -37.69 2.29 25.40
N VAL A 127 -37.66 1.01 25.77
CA VAL A 127 -37.61 -0.11 24.82
C VAL A 127 -38.85 -0.09 23.91
N GLU A 128 -40.02 0.13 24.48
CA GLU A 128 -41.28 0.15 23.72
C GLU A 128 -41.37 1.32 22.74
N ARG A 129 -40.91 2.51 23.12
CA ARG A 129 -40.86 3.66 22.19
C ARG A 129 -39.88 3.43 21.04
N LEU A 130 -38.75 2.77 21.30
CA LEU A 130 -37.84 2.37 20.22
C LEU A 130 -38.51 1.34 19.29
N ARG A 131 -39.23 0.34 19.85
CA ARG A 131 -40.01 -0.64 19.08
C ARG A 131 -40.98 0.05 18.13
N GLU A 132 -41.75 1.02 18.64
CA GLU A 132 -42.71 1.80 17.86
C GLU A 132 -42.03 2.52 16.69
N ALA A 133 -40.88 3.16 16.93
CA ALA A 133 -40.13 3.89 15.90
C ALA A 133 -39.66 2.98 14.77
N VAL A 134 -39.07 1.84 15.14
CA VAL A 134 -38.53 0.86 14.19
C VAL A 134 -39.65 0.19 13.41
N CYS A 135 -40.74 -0.20 14.08
CA CYS A 135 -41.91 -0.75 13.39
C CYS A 135 -42.62 0.28 12.51
N ALA A 136 -42.64 1.56 12.89
CA ALA A 136 -43.19 2.63 12.06
C ALA A 136 -42.33 2.88 10.81
N ALA A 137 -41.00 2.76 10.92
CA ALA A 137 -40.10 2.82 9.76
C ALA A 137 -40.36 1.62 8.82
N ALA A 138 -40.42 0.41 9.36
CA ALA A 138 -40.71 -0.80 8.59
C ALA A 138 -42.08 -0.73 7.88
N ALA A 139 -43.13 -0.25 8.57
CA ALA A 139 -44.46 -0.06 7.99
C ALA A 139 -44.50 0.98 6.85
N LYS A 140 -43.50 1.87 6.76
CA LYS A 140 -43.30 2.82 5.66
C LYS A 140 -42.42 2.27 4.54
N GLY A 141 -42.06 0.98 4.59
CA GLY A 141 -41.20 0.35 3.60
C GLY A 141 -39.72 0.69 3.76
N VAL A 142 -39.27 1.10 4.95
CA VAL A 142 -37.85 1.33 5.25
C VAL A 142 -37.34 0.17 6.13
N PRO A 143 -36.61 -0.81 5.55
CA PRO A 143 -36.01 -1.90 6.31
C PRO A 143 -34.99 -1.39 7.33
N PHE A 144 -35.02 -1.97 8.53
CA PHE A 144 -34.11 -1.63 9.62
C PHE A 144 -33.21 -2.81 9.99
N TYR A 145 -31.91 -2.56 10.04
CA TYR A 145 -30.88 -3.53 10.41
C TYR A 145 -30.11 -3.04 11.63
N TYR A 146 -29.67 -3.95 12.48
CA TYR A 146 -28.87 -3.61 13.67
C TYR A 146 -27.72 -4.59 13.87
N ALA A 147 -26.61 -4.07 14.39
CA ALA A 147 -25.45 -4.87 14.75
C ALA A 147 -25.77 -5.79 15.93
N THR A 148 -25.29 -7.04 15.88
CA THR A 148 -25.47 -8.02 16.95
C THR A 148 -24.20 -8.86 17.19
N TYR A 149 -23.88 -9.10 18.45
CA TYR A 149 -22.83 -10.05 18.84
C TYR A 149 -23.32 -11.51 18.86
N GLN A 150 -24.63 -11.75 18.84
CA GLN A 150 -25.30 -13.07 18.90
C GLN A 150 -24.73 -14.03 19.96
N ARG A 151 -24.46 -13.50 21.16
CA ARG A 151 -24.30 -14.28 22.38
C ARG A 151 -25.62 -14.19 23.14
N VAL A 152 -26.41 -15.26 23.12
CA VAL A 152 -27.77 -15.29 23.70
C VAL A 152 -27.75 -14.98 25.20
N ASP A 153 -26.64 -15.29 25.86
CA ASP A 153 -26.32 -14.99 27.26
C ASP A 153 -26.01 -13.51 27.53
N LEU A 154 -25.75 -12.70 26.50
CA LEU A 154 -25.39 -11.28 26.60
C LEU A 154 -26.40 -10.37 25.87
N SER A 155 -27.54 -10.91 25.44
CA SER A 155 -28.55 -10.13 24.73
C SER A 155 -29.37 -9.28 25.70
N SER A 156 -29.33 -7.96 25.56
CA SER A 156 -30.20 -7.06 26.32
C SER A 156 -31.67 -7.19 25.93
N ASN A 157 -32.57 -6.69 26.79
CA ASN A 157 -34.00 -6.60 26.49
C ASN A 157 -34.31 -5.77 25.24
N VAL A 158 -33.41 -4.86 24.84
CA VAL A 158 -33.48 -4.11 23.58
C VAL A 158 -33.25 -5.02 22.40
N GLU A 159 -32.19 -5.83 22.42
CA GLU A 159 -31.85 -6.77 21.36
C GLU A 159 -32.93 -7.86 21.20
N LEU A 160 -33.43 -8.37 22.33
CA LEU A 160 -34.55 -9.32 22.35
C LEU A 160 -35.80 -8.71 21.71
N MET A 161 -36.14 -7.47 22.08
CA MET A 161 -37.27 -6.75 21.48
C MET A 161 -37.06 -6.57 19.95
N LEU A 162 -35.89 -6.10 19.51
CA LEU A 162 -35.62 -5.88 18.09
C LEU A 162 -35.72 -7.19 17.27
N SER A 163 -35.28 -8.32 17.83
CA SER A 163 -35.37 -9.62 17.15
C SER A 163 -36.81 -10.16 17.01
N THR A 164 -37.68 -9.81 17.96
CA THR A 164 -39.06 -10.34 18.06
C THR A 164 -40.12 -9.37 17.54
N ALA A 165 -39.82 -8.07 17.43
CA ALA A 165 -40.75 -7.04 16.99
C ALA A 165 -41.33 -7.33 15.60
N ARG A 166 -42.65 -7.22 15.48
CA ARG A 166 -43.40 -7.38 14.23
C ARG A 166 -44.34 -6.19 13.99
N THR A 167 -44.56 -5.87 12.72
CA THR A 167 -45.61 -4.93 12.31
C THR A 167 -46.99 -5.56 12.54
N PRO A 168 -48.09 -4.78 12.51
CA PRO A 168 -49.44 -5.35 12.56
C PRO A 168 -49.73 -6.36 11.44
N ALA A 169 -49.01 -6.26 10.31
CA ALA A 169 -49.08 -7.21 9.20
C ALA A 169 -48.24 -8.49 9.41
N GLY A 170 -47.54 -8.61 10.55
CA GLY A 170 -46.72 -9.77 10.90
C GLY A 170 -45.28 -9.75 10.34
N GLU A 171 -44.89 -8.68 9.64
CA GLU A 171 -43.55 -8.53 9.08
C GLU A 171 -42.53 -8.16 10.16
N ARG A 172 -41.25 -8.51 9.97
CA ARG A 172 -40.20 -8.14 10.93
C ARG A 172 -39.94 -6.63 10.90
N CYS A 173 -39.94 -5.99 12.06
CA CYS A 173 -39.59 -4.57 12.14
C CYS A 173 -38.08 -4.34 12.01
N ALA A 174 -37.27 -5.30 12.47
CA ALA A 174 -35.81 -5.21 12.43
C ALA A 174 -35.17 -6.56 12.11
N GLN A 175 -33.99 -6.53 11.50
CA GLN A 175 -33.21 -7.72 11.20
C GLN A 175 -31.78 -7.62 11.77
N PRO A 176 -31.34 -8.63 12.54
CA PRO A 176 -29.96 -8.69 13.02
C PRO A 176 -28.99 -8.94 11.86
N VAL A 177 -27.86 -8.23 11.86
CA VAL A 177 -26.74 -8.42 10.92
C VAL A 177 -25.40 -8.43 11.65
N ARG A 178 -24.38 -9.02 11.02
CA ARG A 178 -23.01 -8.99 11.56
C ARG A 178 -22.30 -7.73 11.11
N ALA A 179 -21.59 -7.10 12.04
CA ALA A 179 -20.71 -5.97 11.82
C ALA A 179 -19.25 -6.42 12.07
N PRO A 180 -18.66 -7.24 11.17
CA PRO A 180 -17.30 -7.73 11.39
C PRO A 180 -16.30 -6.60 11.21
N VAL A 181 -15.49 -6.37 12.23
CA VAL A 181 -14.29 -5.53 12.18
C VAL A 181 -13.10 -6.42 12.45
N GLU A 182 -12.21 -6.53 11.46
CA GLU A 182 -10.99 -7.34 11.51
C GLU A 182 -9.78 -6.47 11.19
N VAL A 183 -9.17 -5.93 12.24
CA VAL A 183 -7.94 -5.13 12.11
C VAL A 183 -6.73 -6.05 11.95
N ASP A 184 -5.81 -5.69 11.04
CA ASP A 184 -4.56 -6.42 10.86
C ASP A 184 -3.70 -6.33 12.14
N ARG A 185 -3.10 -7.45 12.54
CA ARG A 185 -2.38 -7.53 13.81
C ARG A 185 -1.11 -6.69 13.85
N LEU A 186 -0.49 -6.41 12.71
CA LEU A 186 0.80 -5.73 12.61
C LEU A 186 0.65 -4.22 12.46
N ASP A 187 -0.25 -3.76 11.58
CA ASP A 187 -0.42 -2.32 11.32
C ASP A 187 -1.76 -1.76 11.79
N GLN A 188 -2.66 -2.59 12.34
CA GLN A 188 -3.99 -2.22 12.82
C GLN A 188 -4.91 -1.64 11.73
N HIS A 189 -4.56 -1.78 10.44
CA HIS A 189 -5.39 -1.33 9.34
C HIS A 189 -6.46 -2.35 8.97
N GLN A 190 -7.59 -1.84 8.51
CA GLN A 190 -8.68 -2.66 7.99
C GLN A 190 -8.43 -2.96 6.50
N TRP A 191 -7.73 -4.06 6.24
CA TRP A 191 -7.43 -4.52 4.86
C TRP A 191 -8.50 -5.42 4.28
N VAL A 192 -9.18 -6.20 5.12
CA VAL A 192 -10.11 -7.24 4.71
C VAL A 192 -11.46 -7.06 5.39
N TYR A 193 -12.50 -7.66 4.84
CA TYR A 193 -13.86 -7.61 5.36
C TYR A 193 -14.55 -8.95 5.12
N LEU A 194 -15.03 -9.57 6.20
CA LEU A 194 -15.72 -10.85 6.13
C LEU A 194 -17.15 -10.66 5.63
N LEU A 195 -17.46 -11.16 4.43
CA LEU A 195 -18.83 -11.12 3.91
C LEU A 195 -19.74 -12.08 4.69
N ASN A 196 -19.22 -13.24 5.10
CA ASN A 196 -19.91 -14.25 5.88
C ASN A 196 -19.02 -14.77 7.02
N PRO A 197 -19.02 -14.11 8.20
CA PRO A 197 -18.12 -14.43 9.31
C PRO A 197 -18.40 -15.78 10.02
N ALA A 198 -19.35 -16.59 9.52
CA ALA A 198 -19.69 -17.91 10.07
C ALA A 198 -18.85 -19.07 9.52
N SER A 199 -17.83 -18.82 8.69
CA SER A 199 -17.04 -19.86 8.01
C SER A 199 -15.90 -20.49 8.83
N GLY A 200 -15.69 -20.09 10.08
CA GLY A 200 -14.65 -20.67 10.96
C GLY A 200 -15.11 -21.88 11.79
N ALA A 201 -14.17 -22.73 12.20
CA ALA A 201 -14.36 -23.99 12.95
C ALA A 201 -15.10 -23.88 14.31
N ALA A 202 -15.49 -22.68 14.75
CA ALA A 202 -16.24 -22.43 15.98
C ALA A 202 -17.77 -22.30 15.77
N ALA A 203 -18.28 -22.51 14.55
CA ALA A 203 -19.68 -22.31 14.21
C ALA A 203 -20.58 -23.53 14.52
N HIS A 204 -20.79 -23.85 15.80
CA HIS A 204 -21.65 -24.96 16.21
C HIS A 204 -23.17 -24.64 16.28
N ASP A 205 -23.63 -23.40 16.05
CA ASP A 205 -25.08 -23.11 15.94
C ASP A 205 -25.50 -22.58 14.57
N ARG A 206 -26.60 -23.14 14.07
CA ARG A 206 -27.30 -22.69 12.86
C ARG A 206 -27.79 -21.23 12.94
N ALA A 207 -27.92 -20.67 14.14
CA ALA A 207 -28.30 -19.27 14.40
C ALA A 207 -27.15 -18.26 14.23
N ARG A 208 -25.88 -18.70 14.17
CA ARG A 208 -24.66 -17.87 14.02
C ARG A 208 -24.36 -17.45 12.57
N ARG A 209 -25.30 -17.67 11.64
CA ARG A 209 -25.12 -17.52 10.17
C ARG A 209 -25.69 -16.20 9.62
N ALA A 210 -25.79 -15.16 10.45
CA ALA A 210 -26.18 -13.85 9.94
C ALA A 210 -25.07 -13.32 9.01
N PRO A 211 -25.37 -12.97 7.75
CA PRO A 211 -24.40 -12.36 6.86
C PRO A 211 -23.94 -11.01 7.41
N SER A 212 -22.81 -10.53 6.88
CA SER A 212 -22.37 -9.18 7.19
C SER A 212 -23.40 -8.13 6.74
N VAL A 213 -23.38 -6.95 7.36
CA VAL A 213 -24.22 -5.82 6.98
C VAL A 213 -24.02 -5.44 5.51
N ALA A 214 -22.77 -5.35 5.04
CA ALA A 214 -22.45 -5.02 3.65
C ALA A 214 -23.04 -6.03 2.66
N LEU A 215 -22.91 -7.34 2.92
CA LEU A 215 -23.50 -8.37 2.07
C LEU A 215 -25.03 -8.29 2.08
N THR A 216 -25.63 -8.09 3.25
CA THR A 216 -27.09 -8.00 3.41
C THR A 216 -27.67 -6.82 2.63
N LEU A 217 -27.10 -5.63 2.81
CA LEU A 217 -27.56 -4.41 2.14
C LEU A 217 -27.31 -4.47 0.62
N TYR A 218 -26.22 -5.09 0.18
CA TYR A 218 -25.97 -5.29 -1.24
C TYR A 218 -26.98 -6.28 -1.86
N CYS A 219 -27.29 -7.40 -1.21
CA CYS A 219 -28.28 -8.35 -1.74
C CYS A 219 -29.71 -7.78 -1.71
N LEU A 220 -29.99 -6.79 -0.86
CA LEU A 220 -31.21 -5.97 -0.95
C LEU A 220 -31.16 -5.02 -2.16
N HIS A 221 -30.00 -4.42 -2.45
CA HIS A 221 -29.79 -3.53 -3.60
C HIS A 221 -29.96 -4.25 -4.94
N ASP A 222 -29.27 -5.38 -5.09
CA ASP A 222 -29.22 -6.17 -6.31
C ASP A 222 -29.29 -7.67 -5.99
N PRO A 223 -30.51 -8.22 -5.85
CA PRO A 223 -30.72 -9.63 -5.56
C PRO A 223 -30.17 -10.57 -6.64
N GLN A 224 -30.08 -10.12 -7.90
CA GLN A 224 -29.65 -10.95 -9.02
C GLN A 224 -28.13 -11.16 -9.01
N ASN A 225 -27.39 -10.13 -8.62
CA ASN A 225 -25.92 -10.16 -8.54
C ASN A 225 -25.39 -10.38 -7.12
N CYS A 226 -26.23 -10.79 -6.17
CA CYS A 226 -25.82 -11.14 -4.80
C CYS A 226 -24.68 -12.19 -4.83
N PRO A 227 -23.52 -11.93 -4.17
CA PRO A 227 -22.37 -12.83 -4.20
C PRO A 227 -22.71 -14.21 -3.65
N ARG A 228 -22.42 -15.26 -4.42
CA ARG A 228 -22.68 -16.66 -4.03
C ARG A 228 -21.49 -17.30 -3.33
N ASP A 229 -20.29 -16.95 -3.75
CA ASP A 229 -19.05 -17.36 -3.11
C ASP A 229 -18.61 -16.25 -2.15
N THR A 230 -18.77 -16.52 -0.86
CA THR A 230 -18.44 -15.59 0.23
C THR A 230 -17.45 -16.22 1.21
N GLY A 231 -16.78 -17.32 0.80
CA GLY A 231 -15.79 -18.01 1.62
C GLY A 231 -14.49 -17.22 1.71
N GLU A 232 -14.11 -16.58 0.60
CA GLU A 232 -12.96 -15.67 0.54
C GLU A 232 -13.33 -14.30 1.13
N PRO A 233 -12.53 -13.74 2.06
CA PRO A 233 -12.75 -12.39 2.57
C PRO A 233 -12.61 -11.35 1.44
N MET A 234 -13.37 -10.26 1.54
CA MET A 234 -13.25 -9.16 0.61
C MET A 234 -12.09 -8.26 1.02
N ALA A 235 -11.15 -7.97 0.12
CA ALA A 235 -10.19 -6.89 0.29
C ALA A 235 -10.91 -5.54 0.18
N LEU A 236 -10.72 -4.68 1.18
CA LEU A 236 -11.25 -3.33 1.16
C LEU A 236 -10.40 -2.44 0.26
N LEU A 237 -11.04 -1.92 -0.79
CA LEU A 237 -10.51 -0.86 -1.61
C LEU A 237 -10.98 0.47 -1.02
N TRP A 238 -10.07 1.15 -0.34
CA TRP A 238 -10.28 2.50 0.19
C TRP A 238 -10.08 3.53 -0.93
N PRO A 239 -11.14 4.19 -1.43
CA PRO A 239 -11.00 5.08 -2.58
C PRO A 239 -10.43 6.45 -2.22
N THR A 240 -9.74 7.09 -3.17
CA THR A 240 -8.99 8.34 -2.89
C THR A 240 -9.80 9.63 -3.01
N ALA A 241 -11.02 9.59 -3.55
CA ALA A 241 -11.83 10.77 -3.84
C ALA A 241 -12.86 11.04 -2.72
N ALA A 242 -12.59 11.99 -1.84
CA ALA A 242 -13.53 12.33 -0.77
C ALA A 242 -14.89 12.82 -1.29
N ALA A 243 -15.96 12.62 -0.52
CA ALA A 243 -17.24 13.25 -0.83
C ALA A 243 -17.14 14.78 -0.67
N ALA A 244 -17.62 15.53 -1.67
CA ALA A 244 -17.49 16.99 -1.69
C ALA A 244 -18.10 17.67 -0.46
N SER A 245 -19.27 17.21 -0.01
CA SER A 245 -19.94 17.73 1.20
C SER A 245 -19.08 17.58 2.47
N ASN A 246 -18.24 16.55 2.54
CA ASN A 246 -17.40 16.33 3.72
C ASN A 246 -16.36 17.45 3.89
N LEU A 247 -15.92 18.08 2.79
CA LEU A 247 -14.96 19.20 2.84
C LEU A 247 -15.58 20.47 3.45
N GLU A 248 -16.89 20.63 3.31
CA GLU A 248 -17.62 21.80 3.79
C GLU A 248 -18.01 21.65 5.26
N ILE A 249 -18.37 20.43 5.68
CA ILE A 249 -18.86 20.18 7.05
C ILE A 249 -17.76 19.78 8.04
N MET A 250 -16.68 19.12 7.59
CA MET A 250 -15.60 18.66 8.47
C MET A 250 -14.57 19.77 8.68
N VAL A 251 -15.02 20.82 9.38
CA VAL A 251 -14.25 22.02 9.66
C VAL A 251 -14.20 22.29 11.16
N ARG A 252 -13.13 22.92 11.63
CA ARG A 252 -12.96 23.32 13.03
C ARG A 252 -12.96 24.85 13.14
N PRO A 253 -13.51 25.44 14.21
CA PRO A 253 -13.42 26.88 14.43
C PRO A 253 -11.95 27.30 14.51
N ARG A 254 -11.61 28.43 13.87
CA ARG A 254 -10.25 28.97 13.95
C ARG A 254 -10.02 29.62 15.32
N MET A 255 -8.80 29.48 15.87
CA MET A 255 -8.42 30.02 17.18
C MET A 255 -8.55 31.53 17.30
N ASP A 256 -8.49 32.26 16.18
CA ASP A 256 -8.69 33.72 16.13
C ASP A 256 -10.17 34.14 16.15
N GLY A 257 -11.08 33.16 16.27
CA GLY A 257 -12.53 33.36 16.27
C GLY A 257 -13.12 33.78 14.92
N LYS A 258 -12.32 33.78 13.85
CA LYS A 258 -12.76 34.22 12.52
C LYS A 258 -12.87 33.00 11.60
N GLY A 259 -14.06 32.47 11.39
CA GLY A 259 -14.29 31.39 10.42
C GLY A 259 -13.71 30.03 10.84
N TYR A 260 -13.52 29.15 9.86
CA TYR A 260 -13.26 27.72 10.08
C TYR A 260 -12.11 27.21 9.21
N ASP A 261 -11.32 26.29 9.76
CA ASP A 261 -10.25 25.58 9.05
C ASP A 261 -10.71 24.14 8.72
N PRO A 262 -10.38 23.59 7.55
CA PRO A 262 -10.71 22.21 7.22
C PRO A 262 -9.93 21.22 8.10
N ILE A 263 -10.62 20.20 8.61
CA ILE A 263 -10.03 19.11 9.42
C ILE A 263 -9.34 18.08 8.50
N CYS A 264 -9.83 17.94 7.28
CA CYS A 264 -9.37 16.99 6.28
C CYS A 264 -9.33 17.63 4.88
N ARG A 265 -8.76 16.93 3.90
CA ARG A 265 -8.61 17.42 2.51
C ARG A 265 -9.29 16.51 1.49
N GLY A 266 -9.55 17.04 0.30
CA GLY A 266 -10.34 16.36 -0.74
C GLY A 266 -9.56 15.50 -1.71
N GLU A 267 -8.30 15.84 -1.96
CA GLU A 267 -7.51 15.22 -3.02
C GLU A 267 -6.29 14.52 -2.47
N TRP A 268 -6.10 13.27 -2.92
CA TRP A 268 -4.86 12.53 -2.72
C TRP A 268 -3.86 12.87 -3.83
N HIS A 269 -2.61 13.17 -3.47
CA HIS A 269 -1.57 13.41 -4.47
C HIS A 269 -0.65 12.21 -4.62
N TRP A 270 -0.39 11.84 -5.87
CA TRP A 270 0.44 10.68 -6.18
C TRP A 270 1.84 10.68 -5.57
N SER A 271 2.40 11.88 -5.35
CA SER A 271 3.73 12.03 -4.74
C SER A 271 3.80 11.39 -3.35
N GLU A 272 2.65 11.21 -2.69
CA GLU A 272 2.54 10.57 -1.38
C GLU A 272 2.74 9.05 -1.42
N ALA A 273 2.56 8.41 -2.58
CA ALA A 273 2.87 6.99 -2.77
C ALA A 273 4.38 6.72 -2.89
N VAL A 274 5.22 7.74 -3.10
CA VAL A 274 6.67 7.56 -3.26
C VAL A 274 7.29 7.32 -1.88
N PRO A 275 7.86 6.12 -1.63
CA PRO A 275 8.56 5.85 -0.38
C PRO A 275 9.70 6.87 -0.20
N PHE A 276 9.87 7.36 1.03
CA PHE A 276 10.82 8.42 1.40
C PHE A 276 10.54 9.84 0.89
N ASN A 277 9.46 10.11 0.14
CA ASN A 277 9.05 11.50 -0.11
C ASN A 277 8.74 12.22 1.21
N GLY A 278 8.23 11.50 2.21
CA GLY A 278 8.12 12.01 3.58
C GLY A 278 9.47 12.37 4.21
N LEU A 279 10.56 11.68 3.90
CA LEU A 279 11.91 12.03 4.36
C LEU A 279 12.43 13.27 3.61
N GLY A 280 12.27 13.33 2.29
CA GLY A 280 12.61 14.51 1.48
C GLY A 280 11.84 15.75 1.90
N ARG A 281 10.53 15.64 2.14
CA ARG A 281 9.70 16.70 2.74
C ARG A 281 10.16 17.04 4.15
N ARG A 282 10.40 16.08 5.04
CA ARG A 282 10.89 16.35 6.41
C ARG A 282 12.23 17.07 6.40
N VAL A 283 13.16 16.66 5.55
CA VAL A 283 14.46 17.33 5.37
C VAL A 283 14.26 18.73 4.78
N TRP A 284 13.42 18.88 3.75
CA TRP A 284 13.09 20.17 3.18
C TRP A 284 12.48 21.13 4.22
N HIS A 285 11.50 20.67 4.99
CA HIS A 285 10.91 21.46 6.07
C HIS A 285 11.96 21.74 7.16
N TRP A 286 12.70 20.75 7.66
CA TRP A 286 13.76 20.97 8.66
C TRP A 286 14.81 22.01 8.23
N VAL A 287 15.18 22.06 6.95
CA VAL A 287 16.15 23.02 6.43
C VAL A 287 15.52 24.38 6.11
N TRP A 288 14.28 24.43 5.59
CA TRP A 288 13.73 25.64 4.95
C TRP A 288 12.40 26.16 5.53
N ALA A 289 11.71 25.39 6.38
CA ALA A 289 10.44 25.76 7.00
C ALA A 289 10.41 25.36 8.49
N GLN A 290 10.39 26.34 9.40
CA GLN A 290 10.56 26.11 10.84
C GLN A 290 9.52 25.19 11.51
N GLU A 291 8.50 24.71 10.79
CA GLU A 291 7.51 23.75 11.30
C GLU A 291 7.05 22.76 10.21
N TYR A 292 7.16 21.45 10.48
CA TYR A 292 6.57 20.40 9.64
C TYR A 292 5.16 20.10 10.14
N GLN A 293 4.15 20.74 9.56
CA GLN A 293 2.76 20.33 9.77
C GLN A 293 2.47 19.11 8.90
N ARG A 294 2.07 18.01 9.54
CA ARG A 294 1.59 16.82 8.82
C ARG A 294 0.41 17.25 7.95
N PRO A 295 0.37 16.92 6.65
CA PRO A 295 -0.78 17.23 5.82
C PRO A 295 -2.03 16.60 6.44
N ALA A 296 -3.13 17.34 6.40
CA ALA A 296 -4.42 16.85 6.89
C ALA A 296 -4.79 15.52 6.21
N PRO A 297 -5.41 14.58 6.94
CA PRO A 297 -5.88 13.32 6.35
C PRO A 297 -6.89 13.59 5.24
N LEU A 298 -7.10 12.62 4.36
CA LEU A 298 -8.18 12.69 3.37
C LEU A 298 -9.52 12.59 4.08
N CYS A 299 -10.48 13.41 3.67
CA CYS A 299 -11.84 13.29 4.19
C CYS A 299 -12.42 11.91 3.84
N PRO A 300 -13.38 11.40 4.62
CA PRO A 300 -14.01 10.11 4.35
C PRO A 300 -14.57 10.05 2.93
N TYR A 301 -14.49 8.87 2.33
CA TYR A 301 -15.01 8.63 0.99
C TYR A 301 -16.53 8.77 0.93
N ASN A 302 -17.25 8.11 1.83
CA ASN A 302 -18.71 8.19 1.88
C ASN A 302 -19.17 9.53 2.50
N GLN A 303 -20.32 10.03 2.05
CA GLN A 303 -20.91 11.25 2.60
C GLN A 303 -21.24 11.07 4.09
N VAL A 304 -20.75 11.98 4.92
CA VAL A 304 -21.03 12.03 6.36
C VAL A 304 -22.16 13.02 6.61
N VAL A 305 -23.08 12.64 7.50
CA VAL A 305 -24.18 13.47 7.98
C VAL A 305 -24.14 13.44 9.53
N PRO A 306 -23.62 14.48 10.20
CA PRO A 306 -23.57 14.50 11.66
C PRO A 306 -24.99 14.52 12.25
N ALA A 307 -25.19 14.01 13.46
CA ALA A 307 -26.53 13.95 14.07
C ALA A 307 -27.12 15.36 14.33
N SER A 308 -26.27 16.36 14.50
CA SER A 308 -26.61 17.79 14.56
C SER A 308 -27.22 18.33 13.26
N ALA A 309 -27.04 17.66 12.11
CA ALA A 309 -27.72 18.01 10.86
C ALA A 309 -29.25 17.98 11.00
N PHE A 310 -29.78 17.11 11.87
CA PHE A 310 -31.22 17.06 12.16
C PHE A 310 -31.73 18.23 13.02
N LYS A 311 -30.83 19.08 13.54
CA LYS A 311 -31.14 20.39 14.12
C LYS A 311 -30.96 21.55 13.13
N GLY A 312 -30.60 21.26 11.87
CA GLY A 312 -30.33 22.27 10.84
C GLY A 312 -28.90 22.83 10.87
N ILE A 313 -27.96 22.14 11.53
CA ILE A 313 -26.54 22.54 11.60
C ILE A 313 -25.80 21.89 10.43
N GLY A 314 -25.13 22.70 9.60
CA GLY A 314 -24.32 22.23 8.46
C GLY A 314 -25.11 21.73 7.25
N PHE A 315 -26.41 21.46 7.38
CA PHE A 315 -27.28 21.01 6.29
C PHE A 315 -28.58 21.81 6.28
N THR A 316 -28.97 22.29 5.11
CA THR A 316 -30.34 22.73 4.85
C THR A 316 -31.28 21.53 4.81
N ALA A 317 -32.59 21.76 4.98
CA ALA A 317 -33.60 20.69 4.89
C ALA A 317 -33.57 19.96 3.53
N GLN A 318 -33.25 20.68 2.44
CA GLN A 318 -33.13 20.10 1.11
C GLN A 318 -31.86 19.25 0.95
N GLU A 319 -30.72 19.72 1.44
CA GLU A 319 -29.46 18.96 1.39
C GLU A 319 -29.55 17.70 2.25
N LEU A 320 -30.17 17.79 3.42
CA LEU A 320 -30.40 16.63 4.29
C LEU A 320 -31.31 15.59 3.61
N ASP A 321 -32.37 16.03 2.92
CA ASP A 321 -33.22 15.13 2.15
C ASP A 321 -32.46 14.45 1.01
N GLN A 322 -31.64 15.21 0.27
CA GLN A 322 -30.79 14.67 -0.80
C GLN A 322 -29.70 13.72 -0.30
N ALA A 323 -29.21 13.93 0.92
CA ALA A 323 -28.22 13.06 1.56
C ALA A 323 -28.81 11.71 1.99
N LEU A 324 -30.10 11.64 2.32
CA LEU A 324 -30.72 10.45 2.93
C LEU A 324 -31.69 9.70 2.01
N ARG A 325 -32.43 10.40 1.16
CA ARG A 325 -33.47 9.82 0.30
C ARG A 325 -32.89 8.81 -0.69
N ASP A 326 -33.54 7.65 -0.81
CA ASP A 326 -33.13 6.55 -1.70
C ASP A 326 -31.67 6.07 -1.47
N ARG A 327 -31.11 6.30 -0.28
CA ARG A 327 -29.76 5.85 0.11
C ARG A 327 -29.79 4.79 1.20
N PHE A 328 -28.72 4.01 1.31
CA PHE A 328 -28.41 3.20 2.47
C PHE A 328 -27.83 4.11 3.55
N VAL A 329 -28.50 4.19 4.71
CA VAL A 329 -28.09 5.05 5.82
C VAL A 329 -27.48 4.17 6.92
N LEU A 330 -26.19 4.34 7.18
CA LEU A 330 -25.47 3.62 8.22
C LEU A 330 -25.19 4.58 9.38
N ILE A 331 -25.69 4.26 10.56
CA ILE A 331 -25.55 5.08 11.76
C ILE A 331 -24.43 4.51 12.62
N GLY A 332 -23.43 5.31 12.95
CA GLY A 332 -22.32 4.93 13.81
C GLY A 332 -21.87 6.04 14.74
N VAL A 333 -20.84 5.76 15.54
CA VAL A 333 -20.37 6.61 16.63
C VAL A 333 -18.94 7.06 16.36
N ASP A 334 -18.63 8.34 16.56
CA ASP A 334 -17.26 8.89 16.47
C ASP A 334 -16.90 9.63 17.76
N LEU A 335 -16.60 8.88 18.82
CA LEU A 335 -16.29 9.46 20.13
C LEU A 335 -14.83 9.26 20.47
N ILE A 336 -14.16 10.31 20.94
CA ILE A 336 -12.74 10.25 21.34
C ILE A 336 -12.51 9.20 22.43
N ALA A 337 -13.46 9.05 23.36
CA ALA A 337 -13.36 8.16 24.51
C ALA A 337 -13.63 6.68 24.19
N ILE A 338 -14.19 6.36 23.03
CA ILE A 338 -14.57 5.00 22.65
C ILE A 338 -13.68 4.52 21.53
N ASN A 339 -13.05 3.36 21.71
CA ASN A 339 -12.18 2.77 20.70
C ASN A 339 -12.99 1.96 19.66
N ASP A 340 -13.91 2.63 18.96
CA ASP A 340 -14.66 2.09 17.82
C ASP A 340 -14.20 2.75 16.52
N HIS A 341 -12.89 2.67 16.27
CA HIS A 341 -12.25 3.27 15.10
C HIS A 341 -11.50 2.21 14.30
N VAL A 342 -11.51 2.40 12.99
CA VAL A 342 -10.69 1.63 12.05
C VAL A 342 -9.62 2.52 11.44
N LEU A 343 -8.47 1.94 11.12
CA LEU A 343 -7.42 2.62 10.38
C LEU A 343 -7.53 2.28 8.89
N SER A 344 -7.81 3.31 8.09
CA SER A 344 -7.76 3.25 6.64
C SER A 344 -6.35 3.58 6.15
N PRO A 345 -5.79 2.82 5.17
CA PRO A 345 -4.50 3.14 4.55
C PRO A 345 -4.54 4.46 3.76
N VAL A 346 -5.73 4.99 3.47
CA VAL A 346 -5.96 6.19 2.66
C VAL A 346 -6.44 7.36 3.52
N HIS A 347 -7.48 7.15 4.32
CA HIS A 347 -8.14 8.23 5.08
C HIS A 347 -7.60 8.41 6.50
N GLY A 348 -6.72 7.52 6.97
CA GLY A 348 -6.28 7.51 8.37
C GLY A 348 -7.36 6.94 9.29
N ARG A 349 -7.55 7.56 10.46
CA ARG A 349 -8.51 7.08 11.47
C ARG A 349 -9.94 7.45 11.06
N LEU A 350 -10.82 6.45 11.00
CA LEU A 350 -12.25 6.63 10.73
C LEU A 350 -13.09 5.90 11.78
N PRO A 351 -14.33 6.35 12.04
CA PRO A 351 -15.32 5.58 12.79
C PRO A 351 -15.53 4.17 12.23
N GLY A 352 -15.78 3.17 13.09
CA GLY A 352 -15.93 1.76 12.74
C GLY A 352 -16.94 1.52 11.62
N VAL A 353 -18.06 2.25 11.64
CA VAL A 353 -19.12 2.21 10.63
C VAL A 353 -18.63 2.46 9.19
N HIS A 354 -17.53 3.18 8.98
CA HIS A 354 -16.98 3.40 7.66
C HIS A 354 -16.41 2.13 7.03
N SER A 355 -15.98 1.15 7.83
CA SER A 355 -15.59 -0.16 7.30
C SER A 355 -16.76 -0.86 6.59
N HIS A 356 -17.96 -0.79 7.18
CA HIS A 356 -19.20 -1.30 6.60
C HIS A 356 -19.65 -0.51 5.39
N ALA A 357 -19.52 0.82 5.44
CA ALA A 357 -19.87 1.72 4.33
C ALA A 357 -18.98 1.46 3.10
N VAL A 358 -17.67 1.37 3.28
CA VAL A 358 -16.72 1.08 2.20
C VAL A 358 -16.87 -0.35 1.68
N ALA A 359 -17.14 -1.32 2.57
CA ALA A 359 -17.46 -2.68 2.15
C ALA A 359 -18.70 -2.74 1.25
N LEU A 360 -19.80 -2.07 1.63
CA LEU A 360 -21.00 -1.98 0.81
C LEU A 360 -20.73 -1.25 -0.51
N ASP A 361 -19.97 -0.15 -0.47
CA ASP A 361 -19.56 0.59 -1.66
C ASP A 361 -18.77 -0.28 -2.63
N ASN A 362 -17.81 -1.06 -2.13
CA ASN A 362 -17.04 -2.02 -2.91
C ASN A 362 -17.93 -3.05 -3.62
N LEU A 363 -18.98 -3.54 -2.96
CA LEU A 363 -19.94 -4.44 -3.58
C LEU A 363 -20.78 -3.72 -4.65
N ILE A 364 -21.28 -2.52 -4.38
CA ILE A 364 -22.10 -1.74 -5.34
C ILE A 364 -21.28 -1.38 -6.58
N THR A 365 -20.13 -0.73 -6.39
CA THR A 365 -19.29 -0.24 -7.49
C THR A 365 -18.70 -1.37 -8.34
N LEU A 366 -18.44 -2.55 -7.74
CA LEU A 366 -17.91 -3.72 -8.46
C LEU A 366 -18.99 -4.73 -8.90
N ASN A 367 -20.28 -4.40 -8.71
CA ASN A 367 -21.43 -5.26 -9.00
C ASN A 367 -21.30 -6.67 -8.40
N GLY A 368 -21.00 -6.75 -7.11
CA GLY A 368 -20.94 -7.98 -6.32
C GLY A 368 -19.70 -8.85 -6.56
N ARG A 369 -18.87 -8.52 -7.55
CA ARG A 369 -17.67 -9.28 -7.93
C ARG A 369 -16.39 -8.77 -7.25
N TYR A 370 -16.49 -8.47 -5.96
CA TYR A 370 -15.48 -7.81 -5.12
C TYR A 370 -14.04 -8.35 -5.26
N MET A 371 -13.07 -7.59 -4.75
CA MET A 371 -11.66 -8.00 -4.73
C MET A 371 -11.39 -9.00 -3.60
N GLY A 372 -10.72 -10.11 -3.89
CA GLY A 372 -10.31 -11.11 -2.91
C GLY A 372 -9.22 -10.60 -1.98
N GLY A 373 -9.37 -10.87 -0.69
CA GLY A 373 -8.38 -10.59 0.36
C GLY A 373 -7.69 -11.84 0.89
N GLY A 374 -7.96 -13.02 0.31
CA GLY A 374 -7.36 -14.28 0.71
C GLY A 374 -5.88 -14.35 0.30
N GLY A 375 -5.04 -14.89 1.18
CA GLY A 375 -3.63 -15.16 0.88
C GLY A 375 -3.45 -16.42 0.05
N PHE A 376 -2.19 -16.82 -0.15
CA PHE A 376 -1.89 -18.15 -0.70
C PHE A 376 -2.27 -19.22 0.33
N GLU A 377 -3.21 -20.09 -0.03
CA GLU A 377 -3.55 -21.28 0.74
C GLU A 377 -3.16 -22.52 -0.07
N TRP A 378 -2.39 -23.41 0.56
CA TRP A 378 -2.09 -24.72 -0.01
C TRP A 378 -3.29 -25.65 0.24
N PRO A 379 -3.88 -26.27 -0.80
CA PRO A 379 -5.02 -27.16 -0.61
C PRO A 379 -4.55 -28.49 -0.02
N TRP A 380 -4.55 -28.60 1.31
CA TRP A 380 -4.18 -29.85 2.02
C TRP A 380 -5.31 -30.90 1.97
N ASP A 381 -6.53 -30.46 1.62
CA ASP A 381 -7.80 -31.16 1.68
C ASP A 381 -8.40 -31.39 0.28
N GLY A 382 -7.65 -32.15 -0.52
CA GLY A 382 -8.19 -32.84 -1.70
C GLY A 382 -7.92 -32.15 -3.04
N TRP A 383 -7.46 -32.96 -3.99
CA TRP A 383 -7.12 -32.61 -5.38
C TRP A 383 -8.37 -32.32 -6.24
N THR A 384 -9.30 -31.49 -5.74
CA THR A 384 -10.46 -31.05 -6.51
C THR A 384 -10.14 -29.74 -7.23
N TRP A 385 -10.38 -29.69 -8.54
CA TRP A 385 -10.14 -28.51 -9.38
C TRP A 385 -10.94 -27.27 -8.93
N THR A 386 -11.98 -27.46 -8.11
CA THR A 386 -12.84 -26.42 -7.53
C THR A 386 -12.27 -25.78 -6.25
N GLY A 387 -11.20 -26.33 -5.66
CA GLY A 387 -10.60 -25.83 -4.40
C GLY A 387 -9.49 -24.79 -4.59
N TRP A 388 -9.10 -24.47 -5.83
CA TRP A 388 -8.07 -23.47 -6.08
C TRP A 388 -8.64 -22.07 -5.90
N GLN A 389 -8.29 -21.42 -4.80
CA GLN A 389 -8.60 -20.01 -4.59
C GLN A 389 -7.94 -19.16 -5.68
N LYS A 390 -8.58 -18.05 -6.05
CA LYS A 390 -8.06 -17.12 -7.07
C LYS A 390 -6.66 -16.62 -6.72
N ALA A 391 -6.38 -16.42 -5.43
CA ALA A 391 -5.07 -16.06 -4.92
C ALA A 391 -4.00 -17.09 -5.32
N THR A 392 -4.25 -18.39 -5.15
CA THR A 392 -3.30 -19.46 -5.50
C THR A 392 -2.99 -19.51 -7.00
N LEU A 393 -4.01 -19.36 -7.86
CA LEU A 393 -3.80 -19.29 -9.31
C LEU A 393 -3.03 -18.03 -9.71
N PHE A 394 -3.31 -16.90 -9.06
CA PHE A 394 -2.55 -15.66 -9.24
C PHE A 394 -1.08 -15.82 -8.86
N SER A 395 -0.78 -16.51 -7.75
CA SER A 395 0.59 -16.81 -7.32
C SER A 395 1.37 -17.58 -8.40
N LEU A 396 0.78 -18.67 -8.90
CA LEU A 396 1.40 -19.50 -9.94
C LEU A 396 1.62 -18.72 -11.23
N ALA A 397 0.61 -17.96 -11.67
CA ALA A 397 0.71 -17.15 -12.88
C ALA A 397 1.79 -16.06 -12.74
N SER A 398 1.91 -15.43 -11.57
CA SER A 398 2.94 -14.43 -11.28
C SER A 398 4.35 -15.05 -11.32
N VAL A 399 4.55 -16.22 -10.71
CA VAL A 399 5.84 -16.93 -10.75
C VAL A 399 6.21 -17.33 -12.18
N CYS A 400 5.27 -17.88 -12.94
CA CYS A 400 5.47 -18.23 -14.35
C CYS A 400 5.83 -17.01 -15.21
N LEU A 401 5.17 -15.87 -14.97
CA LEU A 401 5.46 -14.61 -15.67
C LEU A 401 6.88 -14.11 -15.36
N VAL A 402 7.27 -14.11 -14.08
CA VAL A 402 8.62 -13.71 -13.66
C VAL A 402 9.68 -14.63 -14.27
N ALA A 403 9.51 -15.95 -14.16
CA ALA A 403 10.44 -16.91 -14.73
C ALA A 403 10.51 -16.81 -16.26
N GLY A 404 9.36 -16.76 -16.93
CA GLY A 404 9.24 -16.66 -18.38
C GLY A 404 9.81 -15.37 -18.98
N ALA A 405 9.83 -14.26 -18.23
CA ALA A 405 10.42 -13.00 -18.68
C ALA A 405 11.89 -12.86 -18.28
N LEU A 406 12.22 -13.09 -17.00
CA LEU A 406 13.54 -12.76 -16.46
C LEU A 406 14.62 -13.81 -16.79
N VAL A 407 14.27 -15.10 -16.81
CA VAL A 407 15.24 -16.17 -17.13
C VAL A 407 15.80 -16.03 -18.55
N PRO A 408 14.97 -15.91 -19.62
CA PRO A 408 15.49 -15.74 -20.97
C PRO A 408 16.17 -14.38 -21.16
N TYR A 409 15.67 -13.32 -20.51
CA TYR A 409 16.35 -12.03 -20.55
C TYR A 409 17.77 -12.12 -19.96
N LYS A 410 17.92 -12.74 -18.79
CA LYS A 410 19.22 -12.92 -18.11
C LYS A 410 20.15 -13.86 -18.88
N SER A 411 19.64 -14.89 -19.55
CA SER A 411 20.48 -15.75 -20.41
C SER A 411 20.97 -14.99 -21.64
N TRP A 412 20.08 -14.24 -22.30
CA TRP A 412 20.42 -13.39 -23.43
C TRP A 412 21.41 -12.27 -23.06
N GLN A 413 21.18 -11.58 -21.95
CA GLN A 413 22.07 -10.53 -21.44
C GLN A 413 23.48 -11.06 -21.19
N ARG A 414 23.59 -12.25 -20.58
CA ARG A 414 24.88 -12.94 -20.35
C ARG A 414 25.56 -13.32 -21.67
N ALA A 415 24.83 -13.90 -22.60
CA ALA A 415 25.36 -14.28 -23.92
C ALA A 415 25.87 -13.05 -24.69
N ARG A 416 25.11 -11.94 -24.68
CA ARG A 416 25.47 -10.70 -25.37
C ARG A 416 26.70 -10.03 -24.77
N LEU A 417 26.80 -9.99 -23.44
CA LEU A 417 28.00 -9.50 -22.74
C LEU A 417 29.21 -10.40 -23.01
N LYS A 418 29.03 -11.72 -23.03
CA LYS A 418 30.11 -12.67 -23.36
C LYS A 418 30.63 -12.46 -24.78
N ALA A 419 29.73 -12.32 -25.76
CA ALA A 419 30.09 -12.05 -27.16
C ALA A 419 30.83 -10.72 -27.31
N ALA A 420 30.32 -9.63 -26.73
CA ALA A 420 30.97 -8.32 -26.81
C ALA A 420 32.34 -8.28 -26.11
N ARG A 421 32.53 -9.08 -25.03
CA ARG A 421 33.83 -9.24 -24.37
C ARG A 421 34.81 -10.03 -25.24
N ALA A 422 34.36 -11.09 -25.89
CA ALA A 422 35.18 -11.88 -26.80
C ALA A 422 35.62 -11.06 -28.03
N GLU A 423 34.70 -10.29 -28.64
CA GLU A 423 35.02 -9.35 -29.72
C GLU A 423 36.06 -8.31 -29.29
N HIS A 424 35.95 -7.80 -28.07
CA HIS A 424 36.90 -6.83 -27.55
C HIS A 424 38.28 -7.44 -27.28
N ALA A 425 38.35 -8.64 -26.68
CA ALA A 425 39.61 -9.37 -26.49
C ALA A 425 40.29 -9.68 -27.83
N ALA A 426 39.51 -10.10 -28.85
CA ALA A 426 39.99 -10.37 -30.19
C ALA A 426 40.49 -9.11 -30.94
N SER A 427 40.00 -7.92 -30.57
CA SER A 427 40.41 -6.67 -31.22
C SER A 427 41.85 -6.23 -30.89
N GLY A 428 42.51 -6.86 -29.91
CA GLY A 428 43.88 -6.53 -29.49
C GLY A 428 44.06 -5.11 -28.93
N GLN A 429 42.99 -4.34 -28.80
CA GLN A 429 43.00 -3.00 -28.24
C GLN A 429 43.00 -3.08 -26.72
N SER A 430 44.18 -3.16 -26.11
CA SER A 430 44.33 -2.81 -24.70
C SER A 430 44.13 -1.30 -24.58
N ALA A 431 42.91 -0.86 -24.27
CA ALA A 431 42.76 0.52 -23.81
C ALA A 431 43.34 0.56 -22.39
N PRO A 432 44.39 1.35 -22.13
CA PRO A 432 44.90 1.48 -20.78
C PRO A 432 43.76 2.04 -19.93
N PHE A 433 43.37 1.31 -18.88
CA PHE A 433 42.56 1.88 -17.81
C PHE A 433 43.32 3.12 -17.33
N GLN A 434 42.78 4.31 -17.58
CA GLN A 434 43.52 5.53 -17.29
C GLN A 434 43.65 5.63 -15.77
N SER A 435 44.88 5.54 -15.26
CA SER A 435 45.15 5.73 -13.84
C SER A 435 44.52 7.03 -13.36
N TRP A 436 44.07 7.05 -12.10
CA TRP A 436 43.49 8.23 -11.47
C TRP A 436 44.38 9.47 -11.59
N GLU A 437 45.70 9.29 -11.69
CA GLU A 437 46.67 10.35 -11.96
C GLU A 437 46.47 11.04 -13.32
N ARG A 438 46.27 10.27 -14.40
CA ARG A 438 45.94 10.84 -15.73
C ARG A 438 44.55 11.47 -15.75
N PHE A 439 43.59 10.93 -14.98
CA PHE A 439 42.27 11.56 -14.81
C PHE A 439 42.39 12.89 -14.05
N ALA A 440 43.14 12.93 -12.94
CA ALA A 440 43.42 14.13 -12.18
C ALA A 440 44.21 15.16 -13.00
N GLU A 441 45.07 14.73 -13.91
CA GLU A 441 45.80 15.60 -14.82
C GLU A 441 44.92 16.11 -15.98
N LEU A 442 44.06 15.27 -16.57
CA LEU A 442 43.04 15.68 -17.55
C LEU A 442 41.99 16.61 -16.94
N ALA A 443 41.55 16.32 -15.71
CA ALA A 443 40.63 17.16 -14.95
C ALA A 443 41.29 18.50 -14.59
N ARG A 444 42.58 18.53 -14.21
CA ARG A 444 43.35 19.77 -14.03
C ARG A 444 43.51 20.55 -15.35
N ARG A 445 43.80 19.88 -16.47
CA ARG A 445 43.90 20.49 -17.81
C ARG A 445 42.55 21.02 -18.32
N GLN A 446 41.45 20.31 -18.09
CA GLN A 446 40.09 20.75 -18.45
C GLN A 446 39.52 21.80 -17.50
N ALA A 447 39.88 21.76 -16.22
CA ALA A 447 39.55 22.81 -15.23
C ALA A 447 40.20 24.17 -15.57
N GLY A 448 41.27 24.17 -16.38
CA GLY A 448 41.83 25.38 -17.00
C GLY A 448 40.85 26.10 -17.96
N THR A 449 39.79 25.43 -18.42
CA THR A 449 38.71 26.04 -19.22
C THR A 449 37.42 26.18 -18.40
N ARG A 450 37.48 27.03 -17.37
CA ARG A 450 36.40 27.32 -16.40
C ARG A 450 35.00 27.56 -17.02
N GLY A 451 34.90 27.94 -18.30
CA GLY A 451 33.62 28.19 -18.98
C GLY A 451 32.84 26.95 -19.46
N LYS A 452 33.48 25.79 -19.69
CA LYS A 452 32.79 24.62 -20.27
C LYS A 452 32.10 23.75 -19.21
N ALA A 453 32.78 23.45 -18.11
CA ALA A 453 32.20 22.64 -17.02
C ALA A 453 31.02 23.33 -16.35
N LEU A 454 31.11 24.66 -16.14
CA LEU A 454 30.01 25.46 -15.58
C LEU A 454 28.79 25.51 -16.51
N ARG A 455 29.00 25.63 -17.83
CA ARG A 455 27.92 25.57 -18.82
C ARG A 455 27.21 24.20 -18.81
N TRP A 456 27.94 23.10 -18.69
CA TRP A 456 27.35 21.76 -18.65
C TRP A 456 26.62 21.46 -17.34
N LEU A 457 27.12 21.96 -16.20
CA LEU A 457 26.42 21.89 -14.92
C LEU A 457 25.12 22.71 -14.93
N VAL A 458 25.15 23.92 -15.50
CA VAL A 458 23.98 24.79 -15.63
C VAL A 458 22.95 24.19 -16.59
N LEU A 459 23.38 23.63 -17.73
CA LEU A 459 22.50 22.92 -18.67
C LEU A 459 21.90 21.65 -18.05
N GLY A 460 22.67 20.88 -17.28
CA GLY A 460 22.18 19.71 -16.55
C GLY A 460 21.15 20.08 -15.48
N ALA A 461 21.42 21.14 -14.71
CA ALA A 461 20.49 21.67 -13.72
C ALA A 461 19.20 22.22 -14.36
N LEU A 462 19.32 22.94 -15.49
CA LEU A 462 18.16 23.43 -16.26
C LEU A 462 17.35 22.31 -16.89
N LEU A 463 17.99 21.22 -17.36
CA LEU A 463 17.29 20.06 -17.90
C LEU A 463 16.54 19.29 -16.80
N VAL A 464 17.16 19.09 -15.64
CA VAL A 464 16.51 18.48 -14.47
C VAL A 464 15.34 19.35 -13.98
N TRP A 465 15.53 20.67 -13.95
CA TRP A 465 14.48 21.63 -13.59
C TRP A 465 13.33 21.65 -14.61
N LEU A 466 13.63 21.67 -15.91
CA LEU A 466 12.64 21.64 -17.00
C LEU A 466 11.87 20.31 -17.03
N LEU A 467 12.54 19.17 -16.80
CA LEU A 467 11.89 17.86 -16.70
C LEU A 467 11.00 17.78 -15.47
N ALA A 468 11.44 18.31 -14.32
CA ALA A 468 10.61 18.41 -13.12
C ALA A 468 9.39 19.31 -13.33
N TYR A 469 9.56 20.45 -14.00
CA TYR A 469 8.50 21.42 -14.32
C TYR A 469 7.48 20.86 -15.33
N LEU A 470 7.93 20.27 -16.44
CA LEU A 470 7.06 19.62 -17.43
C LEU A 470 6.33 18.40 -16.84
N CYS A 471 6.93 17.67 -15.90
CA CYS A 471 6.26 16.59 -15.18
C CYS A 471 5.23 17.09 -14.16
N SER A 472 5.43 18.27 -13.56
CA SER A 472 4.43 18.89 -12.67
C SER A 472 3.20 19.39 -13.44
N ALA A 473 3.35 19.76 -14.70
CA ALA A 473 2.27 20.28 -15.55
C ALA A 473 1.43 19.19 -16.25
N ALA A 474 1.87 17.91 -16.27
CA ALA A 474 1.30 16.87 -17.13
C ALA A 474 0.69 15.64 -16.41
N GLY A 475 0.52 15.68 -15.09
CA GLY A 475 -0.33 14.72 -14.35
C GLY A 475 0.00 13.22 -14.51
N GLY A 476 1.03 12.71 -13.84
CA GLY A 476 1.08 11.28 -13.47
C GLY A 476 2.46 10.68 -13.10
N PRO A 477 2.50 9.57 -12.33
CA PRO A 477 3.66 9.14 -11.50
C PRO A 477 4.59 8.10 -12.15
N GLY A 478 4.06 7.25 -13.04
CA GLY A 478 4.82 6.10 -13.58
C GLY A 478 6.08 6.52 -14.35
N ARG A 479 6.15 7.79 -14.74
CA ARG A 479 7.26 8.34 -15.51
C ARG A 479 8.42 8.81 -14.61
N LEU A 480 8.21 9.31 -13.39
CA LEU A 480 9.30 9.92 -12.59
C LEU A 480 10.26 8.90 -11.96
N LEU A 481 9.75 7.76 -11.51
CA LEU A 481 10.55 6.65 -10.95
C LEU A 481 11.40 5.92 -12.01
N LEU A 482 10.95 5.93 -13.26
CA LEU A 482 11.71 5.41 -14.41
C LEU A 482 12.65 6.47 -14.99
N LEU A 483 12.17 7.70 -15.20
CA LEU A 483 12.88 8.73 -15.94
C LEU A 483 14.07 9.32 -15.19
N LEU A 484 14.13 9.35 -13.86
CA LEU A 484 15.30 9.92 -13.17
C LEU A 484 16.56 9.05 -13.35
N PRO A 485 16.54 7.73 -13.04
CA PRO A 485 17.67 6.86 -13.36
C PRO A 485 17.86 6.68 -14.88
N LEU A 486 16.80 6.65 -15.69
CA LEU A 486 16.94 6.63 -17.16
C LEU A 486 17.56 7.92 -17.71
N ALA A 487 17.20 9.09 -17.20
CA ALA A 487 17.77 10.37 -17.63
C ALA A 487 19.19 10.53 -17.14
N LEU A 488 19.52 10.05 -15.93
CA LEU A 488 20.89 10.01 -15.44
C LEU A 488 21.74 9.04 -16.29
N ALA A 489 21.22 7.86 -16.61
CA ALA A 489 21.89 6.87 -17.46
C ALA A 489 22.01 7.34 -18.92
N LEU A 490 20.97 7.97 -19.47
CA LEU A 490 20.95 8.57 -20.81
C LEU A 490 21.88 9.77 -20.87
N TRP A 491 21.91 10.60 -19.82
CA TRP A 491 22.87 11.69 -19.67
C TRP A 491 24.31 11.16 -19.59
N MET A 492 24.58 10.10 -18.82
CA MET A 492 25.89 9.44 -18.78
C MET A 492 26.29 8.83 -20.13
N LEU A 493 25.34 8.23 -20.86
CA LEU A 493 25.52 7.69 -22.21
C LEU A 493 25.81 8.78 -23.25
N LEU A 494 25.07 9.90 -23.21
CA LEU A 494 25.18 11.00 -24.16
C LEU A 494 26.36 11.94 -23.86
N SER A 495 26.74 12.11 -22.58
CA SER A 495 27.82 13.01 -22.16
C SER A 495 29.22 12.41 -22.23
N GLY A 496 29.34 11.09 -22.46
CA GLY A 496 30.64 10.43 -22.68
C GLY A 496 31.62 10.59 -21.52
N GLN A 497 31.12 10.65 -20.27
CA GLN A 497 31.93 10.87 -19.06
C GLN A 497 33.15 9.93 -19.01
N PRO A 498 34.36 10.43 -18.70
CA PRO A 498 35.60 9.68 -18.90
C PRO A 498 35.72 8.38 -18.09
N VAL A 499 34.95 8.22 -17.00
CA VAL A 499 34.98 7.04 -16.13
C VAL A 499 34.31 5.81 -16.78
N PHE A 500 33.36 6.01 -17.70
CA PHE A 500 32.63 4.91 -18.38
C PHE A 500 32.59 5.04 -19.92
N GLY A 501 33.07 6.17 -20.46
CA GLY A 501 32.73 6.66 -21.79
C GLY A 501 33.58 6.19 -22.96
N ARG A 502 34.65 5.42 -22.77
CA ARG A 502 35.54 5.01 -23.89
C ARG A 502 35.42 3.55 -24.33
N HIS A 503 34.98 2.63 -23.47
CA HIS A 503 34.84 1.21 -23.85
C HIS A 503 33.43 0.88 -24.37
N ALA A 504 33.37 0.24 -25.54
CA ALA A 504 32.12 -0.27 -26.11
C ALA A 504 31.39 -1.26 -25.18
N VAL A 505 32.14 -2.11 -24.46
CA VAL A 505 31.60 -3.09 -23.50
C VAL A 505 30.93 -2.42 -22.30
N HIS A 506 31.50 -1.32 -21.77
CA HIS A 506 30.94 -0.59 -20.63
C HIS A 506 29.65 0.16 -21.01
N ARG A 507 29.61 0.78 -22.19
CA ARG A 507 28.38 1.38 -22.74
C ARG A 507 27.29 0.35 -22.98
N LEU A 508 27.64 -0.82 -23.52
CA LEU A 508 26.72 -1.94 -23.68
C LEU A 508 26.21 -2.46 -22.32
N ALA A 509 27.09 -2.63 -21.33
CA ALA A 509 26.71 -3.06 -20.00
C ALA A 509 25.76 -2.06 -19.34
N LEU A 510 26.04 -0.76 -19.40
CA LEU A 510 25.15 0.29 -18.91
C LEU A 510 23.80 0.29 -19.64
N GLY A 511 23.79 0.18 -20.97
CA GLY A 511 22.57 0.06 -21.76
C GLY A 511 21.74 -1.18 -21.38
N LEU A 512 22.38 -2.33 -21.20
CA LEU A 512 21.72 -3.55 -20.74
C LEU A 512 21.21 -3.44 -19.30
N ARG A 513 21.82 -2.64 -18.43
CA ARG A 513 21.28 -2.34 -17.10
C ARG A 513 20.03 -1.47 -17.17
N VAL A 514 19.99 -0.49 -18.07
CA VAL A 514 18.78 0.31 -18.30
C VAL A 514 17.64 -0.57 -18.84
N VAL A 515 17.93 -1.43 -19.82
CA VAL A 515 16.95 -2.40 -20.34
C VAL A 515 16.48 -3.36 -19.24
N GLU A 516 17.38 -3.79 -18.36
CA GLU A 516 17.02 -4.64 -17.23
C GLU A 516 16.02 -3.95 -16.31
N VAL A 517 16.27 -2.70 -15.91
CA VAL A 517 15.31 -1.92 -15.09
C VAL A 517 13.94 -1.82 -15.78
N LEU A 518 13.91 -1.60 -17.09
CA LEU A 518 12.66 -1.55 -17.87
C LEU A 518 11.93 -2.89 -17.88
N VAL A 519 12.65 -4.00 -18.08
CA VAL A 519 12.07 -5.36 -18.06
C VAL A 519 11.46 -5.64 -16.69
N TYR A 520 12.16 -5.37 -15.60
CA TYR A 520 11.63 -5.56 -14.25
C TYR A 520 10.39 -4.71 -14.02
N ALA A 521 10.40 -3.42 -14.40
CA ALA A 521 9.24 -2.54 -14.27
C ALA A 521 8.02 -3.04 -15.07
N LEU A 522 8.23 -3.53 -16.29
CA LEU A 522 7.16 -4.10 -17.12
C LEU A 522 6.58 -5.38 -16.51
N VAL A 523 7.44 -6.27 -15.99
CA VAL A 523 6.99 -7.49 -15.30
C VAL A 523 6.20 -7.14 -14.03
N THR A 524 6.66 -6.18 -13.24
CA THR A 524 5.93 -5.69 -12.06
C THR A 524 4.55 -5.15 -12.45
N LEU A 525 4.46 -4.29 -13.48
CA LEU A 525 3.19 -3.76 -13.97
C LEU A 525 2.26 -4.89 -14.47
N ALA A 526 2.82 -5.89 -15.13
CA ALA A 526 2.06 -7.06 -15.58
C ALA A 526 1.53 -7.90 -14.41
N ILE A 527 2.30 -8.09 -13.33
CA ILE A 527 1.83 -8.74 -12.09
C ILE A 527 0.69 -7.94 -11.46
N VAL A 528 0.84 -6.61 -11.35
CA VAL A 528 -0.21 -5.75 -10.80
C VAL A 528 -1.50 -5.84 -11.65
N GLY A 529 -1.39 -5.76 -12.97
CA GLY A 529 -2.53 -5.89 -13.88
C GLY A 529 -3.17 -7.29 -13.82
N LEU A 530 -2.36 -8.34 -13.78
CA LEU A 530 -2.81 -9.71 -13.63
C LEU A 530 -3.58 -9.91 -12.30
N GLY A 531 -3.02 -9.44 -11.20
CA GLY A 531 -3.64 -9.54 -9.88
C GLY A 531 -4.93 -8.73 -9.78
N PHE A 532 -4.87 -7.45 -10.15
CA PHE A 532 -6.00 -6.53 -9.94
C PHE A 532 -7.13 -6.72 -10.95
N VAL A 533 -6.81 -6.91 -12.23
CA VAL A 533 -7.83 -6.95 -13.31
C VAL A 533 -8.31 -8.38 -13.58
N VAL A 534 -7.39 -9.35 -13.65
CA VAL A 534 -7.73 -10.73 -14.04
C VAL A 534 -8.19 -11.54 -12.83
N PHE A 535 -7.36 -11.59 -11.79
CA PHE A 535 -7.64 -12.40 -10.59
C PHE A 535 -8.40 -11.65 -9.49
N ARG A 536 -8.59 -10.33 -9.65
CA ARG A 536 -9.33 -9.46 -8.73
C ARG A 536 -8.83 -9.56 -7.29
N GLN A 537 -7.54 -9.36 -7.10
CA GLN A 537 -6.88 -9.47 -5.81
C GLN A 537 -6.68 -8.10 -5.16
N GLY A 538 -6.73 -8.06 -3.84
CA GLY A 538 -6.51 -6.87 -3.04
C GLY A 538 -5.05 -6.39 -3.04
N PRO A 539 -4.79 -5.15 -2.59
CA PRO A 539 -3.45 -4.57 -2.55
C PRO A 539 -2.43 -5.41 -1.77
N LEU A 540 -2.85 -5.99 -0.65
CA LEU A 540 -1.98 -6.78 0.23
C LEU A 540 -1.46 -8.04 -0.47
N VAL A 541 -2.34 -8.74 -1.21
CA VAL A 541 -2.00 -9.94 -1.98
C VAL A 541 -1.11 -9.58 -3.17
N ILE A 542 -1.45 -8.52 -3.91
CA ILE A 542 -0.65 -8.08 -5.08
C ILE A 542 0.79 -7.74 -4.68
N VAL A 543 0.98 -7.01 -3.58
CA VAL A 543 2.30 -6.55 -3.13
C VAL A 543 3.23 -7.71 -2.76
N GLU A 544 2.68 -8.80 -2.24
CA GLU A 544 3.45 -10.02 -1.94
C GLU A 544 4.21 -10.54 -3.17
N TYR A 545 3.55 -10.56 -4.33
CA TYR A 545 4.15 -11.06 -5.58
C TYR A 545 4.95 -9.99 -6.32
N VAL A 546 4.62 -8.71 -6.16
CA VAL A 546 5.52 -7.62 -6.59
C VAL A 546 6.86 -7.72 -5.84
N GLY A 547 6.83 -8.09 -4.56
CA GLY A 547 8.01 -8.35 -3.74
C GLY A 547 8.99 -9.33 -4.39
N LEU A 548 8.50 -10.36 -5.09
CA LEU A 548 9.36 -11.33 -5.81
C LEU A 548 10.21 -10.66 -6.90
N THR A 549 9.63 -9.72 -7.65
CA THR A 549 10.38 -8.97 -8.68
C THR A 549 11.40 -8.01 -8.06
N ALA A 550 11.04 -7.37 -6.95
CA ALA A 550 11.92 -6.45 -6.23
C ALA A 550 13.10 -7.21 -5.60
N LEU A 551 12.85 -8.33 -4.90
CA LEU A 551 13.88 -9.18 -4.30
C LEU A 551 14.82 -9.77 -5.35
N ALA A 552 14.32 -10.22 -6.50
CA ALA A 552 15.16 -10.71 -7.60
C ALA A 552 16.09 -9.61 -8.17
N GLY A 553 15.66 -8.34 -8.16
CA GLY A 553 16.50 -7.20 -8.54
C GLY A 553 17.51 -6.83 -7.45
N VAL A 554 17.07 -6.77 -6.19
CA VAL A 554 17.89 -6.41 -5.02
C VAL A 554 18.95 -7.46 -4.71
N LEU A 555 18.67 -8.76 -4.81
CA LEU A 555 19.68 -9.81 -4.63
C LEU A 555 20.78 -9.73 -5.69
N GLY A 556 20.42 -9.40 -6.94
CA GLY A 556 21.41 -9.12 -7.99
C GLY A 556 22.27 -7.89 -7.69
N TRP A 557 21.70 -6.88 -7.02
CA TRP A 557 22.44 -5.73 -6.48
C TRP A 557 23.33 -6.12 -5.29
N GLY A 558 22.81 -6.89 -4.34
CA GLY A 558 23.52 -7.35 -3.15
C GLY A 558 24.75 -8.19 -3.50
N GLU A 559 24.65 -9.10 -4.46
CA GLU A 559 25.79 -9.87 -4.97
C GLU A 559 26.84 -8.96 -5.66
N THR A 560 26.39 -7.88 -6.30
CA THR A 560 27.29 -6.91 -6.93
C THR A 560 27.97 -6.04 -5.86
N VAL A 561 27.21 -5.49 -4.92
CA VAL A 561 27.71 -4.65 -3.82
C VAL A 561 28.62 -5.44 -2.88
N ALA A 562 28.30 -6.69 -2.54
CA ALA A 562 29.14 -7.52 -1.66
C ALA A 562 30.50 -7.84 -2.29
N ARG A 563 30.54 -8.13 -3.60
CA ARG A 563 31.81 -8.32 -4.32
C ARG A 563 32.66 -7.06 -4.34
N HIS A 564 32.03 -5.92 -4.63
CA HIS A 564 32.71 -4.63 -4.60
C HIS A 564 33.13 -4.27 -3.16
N ALA A 565 32.30 -4.46 -2.14
CA ALA A 565 32.70 -4.20 -0.74
C ALA A 565 33.89 -5.07 -0.30
N HIS A 566 33.90 -6.35 -0.68
CA HIS A 566 35.01 -7.28 -0.39
C HIS A 566 36.32 -6.86 -1.07
N ALA A 567 36.24 -6.47 -2.34
CA ALA A 567 37.39 -5.94 -3.07
C ALA A 567 37.89 -4.62 -2.45
N PHE A 568 37.01 -3.80 -1.87
CA PHE A 568 37.32 -2.48 -1.31
C PHE A 568 38.00 -2.66 0.03
N TRP A 569 37.53 -3.64 0.80
CA TRP A 569 38.13 -4.02 2.06
C TRP A 569 39.54 -4.59 1.89
N ARG A 570 39.78 -5.42 0.86
CA ARG A 570 41.14 -5.86 0.51
C ARG A 570 42.03 -4.72 0.03
N ALA A 571 41.47 -3.78 -0.72
CA ALA A 571 42.21 -2.63 -1.20
C ALA A 571 42.63 -1.70 -0.05
N LEU A 572 41.75 -1.49 0.94
CA LEU A 572 42.02 -0.71 2.16
C LEU A 572 43.18 -1.24 3.00
N SER A 573 43.51 -2.53 2.89
CA SER A 573 44.67 -3.13 3.57
C SER A 573 45.99 -2.99 2.80
N ASP A 574 45.97 -2.36 1.62
CA ASP A 574 47.15 -2.14 0.77
C ASP A 574 47.72 -0.71 0.96
N GLY A 575 49.00 -0.51 0.66
CA GLY A 575 49.71 0.76 0.87
C GLY A 575 49.20 1.93 0.02
N ASP A 576 48.55 1.63 -1.11
CA ASP A 576 47.76 2.57 -1.91
C ASP A 576 46.38 1.92 -2.20
N PRO A 577 45.36 2.23 -1.38
CA PRO A 577 44.08 1.54 -1.43
C PRO A 577 43.24 1.89 -2.66
N VAL A 578 43.56 2.98 -3.36
CA VAL A 578 42.84 3.36 -4.59
C VAL A 578 43.43 2.61 -5.78
N GLU A 579 44.75 2.46 -5.84
CA GLU A 579 45.40 1.69 -6.89
C GLU A 579 45.11 0.19 -6.76
N ALA A 580 45.14 -0.34 -5.53
CA ALA A 580 44.81 -1.73 -5.23
C ALA A 580 43.36 -2.10 -5.64
N TRP A 581 42.41 -1.19 -5.38
CA TRP A 581 41.02 -1.33 -5.78
C TRP A 581 40.86 -1.40 -7.31
N ASN A 582 41.56 -0.50 -8.03
CA ASN A 582 41.50 -0.45 -9.48
C ASN A 582 42.20 -1.65 -10.14
N ARG A 583 43.33 -2.12 -9.58
CA ARG A 583 43.98 -3.37 -10.02
C ARG A 583 43.07 -4.57 -9.80
N HIS A 584 42.39 -4.66 -8.66
CA HIS A 584 41.45 -5.75 -8.38
C HIS A 584 40.24 -5.74 -9.33
N ALA A 585 39.68 -4.56 -9.61
CA ALA A 585 38.59 -4.42 -10.58
C ALA A 585 39.04 -4.77 -12.02
N ALA A 586 40.29 -4.46 -12.38
CA ALA A 586 40.90 -4.84 -13.65
C ALA A 586 41.19 -6.36 -13.72
N GLU A 587 41.75 -6.96 -12.66
CA GLU A 587 41.99 -8.40 -12.56
C GLU A 587 40.69 -9.22 -12.53
N GLU A 588 39.62 -8.74 -11.90
CA GLU A 588 38.29 -9.37 -11.98
C GLU A 588 37.64 -9.21 -13.36
N ALA A 589 38.00 -8.15 -14.10
CA ALA A 589 37.62 -8.00 -15.50
C ALA A 589 38.41 -8.97 -16.39
N ASP A 590 39.70 -9.18 -16.11
CA ASP A 590 40.62 -10.07 -16.85
C ASP A 590 40.41 -11.56 -16.53
N LYS A 591 40.12 -11.95 -15.28
CA LYS A 591 39.71 -13.34 -14.92
C LYS A 591 38.40 -13.78 -15.56
N ARG A 592 37.66 -12.87 -16.20
CA ARG A 592 36.47 -13.17 -17.02
C ARG A 592 36.80 -13.29 -18.51
N ILE A 593 38.05 -13.08 -18.91
CA ILE A 593 38.56 -13.18 -20.28
C ILE A 593 39.03 -14.62 -20.59
N ASP A 594 39.41 -15.41 -19.59
CA ASP A 594 39.75 -16.84 -19.72
C ASP A 594 39.34 -17.59 -18.44
N PRO A 595 38.48 -18.63 -18.49
CA PRO A 595 38.13 -19.45 -17.33
C PRO A 595 39.28 -20.31 -16.81
#